data_AF-A0A0Q1ANW9-F1
#
_entry.id   AF-A0A0Q1ANW9-F1
#
_cell.length_a   1.000
_cell.length_b   1.000
_cell.length_c   1.000
_cell.angle_alpha   90.00
_cell.angle_beta   90.00
_cell.angle_gamma   90.00
#
_symmetry.space_group_name_H-M   'P 1'
#
loop_
_entity.id
_entity.type
_entity.pdbx_description
1 polymer ?
#
loop_
_entity_poly.entity_id
_entity_poly.type
_entity_poly.pdbx_seq_one_letter_code
_entity_poly.pdbx_strand_id
1 'polypeptide(L)'
;MLNALKNQLAELAKDEELFKQKVKQHAPKVYSEKVVNHLHNLILTMPELISLISTWVHDTDMPNPVKKLNGYLLTYLYNPYDFIPDQNNGLFGYLDDAYFVGRIFIKTVNFTDYSKRHSFEKLDSLAKDVPAWMNSAKKVLPKISKKIDQAIDSLVDGDSEKFDKLISGSD
;
A
#
# COMPACT_ATOMS: atom_id res chain seq x y z
N MET A 1 -6.73 16.56 0.72
CA MET A 1 -6.90 15.10 0.57
C MET A 1 -6.13 14.32 1.64
N LEU A 2 -4.79 14.33 1.66
CA LEU A 2 -4.01 13.50 2.61
C LEU A 2 -4.30 13.76 4.09
N ASN A 3 -4.51 15.01 4.51
CA ASN A 3 -4.90 15.31 5.90
C ASN A 3 -6.28 14.73 6.25
N ALA A 4 -7.22 14.72 5.30
CA ALA A 4 -8.54 14.14 5.52
C ALA A 4 -8.45 12.61 5.64
N LEU A 5 -7.69 11.96 4.74
CA LEU A 5 -7.40 10.52 4.82
C LEU A 5 -6.74 10.16 6.16
N LYS A 6 -5.71 10.91 6.56
CA LYS A 6 -5.02 10.69 7.84
C LYS A 6 -5.98 10.79 9.04
N ASN A 7 -6.85 11.79 9.06
CA ASN A 7 -7.83 11.95 10.12
C ASN A 7 -8.85 10.81 10.13
N GLN A 8 -9.34 10.41 8.96
CA GLN A 8 -10.27 9.28 8.80
C GLN A 8 -9.66 7.97 9.31
N LEU A 9 -8.42 7.66 8.89
CA LEU A 9 -7.72 6.47 9.37
C LEU A 9 -7.49 6.50 10.88
N ALA A 10 -7.15 7.67 11.44
CA ALA A 10 -7.00 7.83 12.89
C ALA A 10 -8.32 7.63 13.66
N GLU A 11 -9.45 8.07 13.11
CA GLU A 11 -10.76 7.82 13.69
C GLU A 11 -11.13 6.33 13.63
N LEU A 12 -10.93 5.67 12.49
CA LEU A 12 -11.19 4.24 12.32
C LEU A 12 -10.30 3.36 13.20
N ALA A 13 -9.06 3.79 13.45
CA ALA A 13 -8.12 3.09 14.32
C ALA A 13 -8.54 3.05 15.79
N LYS A 14 -9.53 3.84 16.21
CA LYS A 14 -10.07 3.78 17.57
C LYS A 14 -10.82 2.48 17.85
N ASP A 15 -11.36 1.81 16.83
CA ASP A 15 -12.04 0.52 16.96
C ASP A 15 -11.05 -0.65 16.72
N GLU A 16 -10.12 -0.80 17.67
CA GLU A 16 -9.06 -1.81 17.61
C GLU A 16 -9.64 -3.24 17.66
N GLU A 17 -10.74 -3.44 18.39
CA GLU A 17 -11.38 -4.74 18.54
C GLU A 17 -12.01 -5.22 17.23
N LEU A 18 -12.72 -4.34 16.51
CA LEU A 18 -13.23 -4.67 15.18
C LEU A 18 -12.07 -5.05 14.24
N PHE A 19 -10.97 -4.29 14.26
CA PHE A 19 -9.81 -4.59 13.42
C PHE A 19 -9.20 -5.97 13.73
N LYS A 20 -8.97 -6.27 15.02
CA LYS A 20 -8.48 -7.60 15.47
C LYS A 20 -9.41 -8.72 15.04
N GLN A 21 -10.72 -8.54 15.20
CA GLN A 21 -11.72 -9.51 14.77
C GLN A 21 -11.64 -9.78 13.27
N LYS A 22 -11.55 -8.74 12.43
CA LYS A 22 -11.45 -8.88 10.97
C LYS A 22 -10.16 -9.60 10.56
N VAL A 23 -9.02 -9.26 11.17
CA VAL A 23 -7.75 -9.98 10.92
C VAL A 23 -7.86 -11.45 11.30
N LYS A 24 -8.44 -11.75 12.46
CA LYS A 24 -8.62 -13.13 12.94
C LYS A 24 -9.58 -13.94 12.05
N GLN A 25 -10.64 -13.32 11.54
CA GLN A 25 -11.59 -13.94 10.63
C GLN A 25 -10.93 -14.33 9.29
N HIS A 26 -10.11 -13.44 8.72
CA HIS A 26 -9.46 -13.69 7.43
C HIS A 26 -8.29 -14.67 7.54
N ALA A 27 -7.55 -14.65 8.66
CA ALA A 27 -6.28 -15.35 8.76
C ALA A 27 -6.02 -15.95 10.16
N PRO A 28 -6.90 -16.85 10.66
CA PRO A 28 -6.84 -17.33 12.04
C PRO A 28 -5.53 -18.05 12.38
N LYS A 29 -4.92 -18.73 11.40
CA LYS A 29 -3.67 -19.50 11.58
C LYS A 29 -2.42 -18.64 11.74
N VAL A 30 -2.47 -17.39 11.29
CA VAL A 30 -1.33 -16.45 11.33
C VAL A 30 -1.60 -15.28 12.28
N TYR A 31 -2.78 -15.25 12.90
CA TYR A 31 -3.16 -14.22 13.86
C TYR A 31 -2.17 -14.16 15.02
N SER A 32 -1.67 -12.96 15.28
CA SER A 32 -0.88 -12.61 16.46
C SER A 32 -0.92 -11.10 16.64
N GLU A 33 -0.72 -10.60 17.86
CA GLU A 33 -0.64 -9.16 18.12
C GLU A 33 0.42 -8.47 17.26
N LYS A 34 1.54 -9.16 16.99
CA LYS A 34 2.57 -8.66 16.06
C LYS A 34 2.04 -8.45 14.65
N VAL A 35 1.27 -9.41 14.12
CA VAL A 35 0.64 -9.28 12.79
C VAL A 35 -0.37 -8.15 12.80
N VAL A 36 -1.23 -8.06 13.81
CA VAL A 36 -2.20 -6.96 13.95
C VAL A 36 -1.48 -5.60 13.92
N ASN A 37 -0.46 -5.42 14.75
CA ASN A 37 0.32 -4.18 14.80
C ASN A 37 0.99 -3.84 13.47
N HIS A 38 1.53 -4.85 12.77
CA HIS A 38 2.12 -4.64 11.45
C HIS A 38 1.09 -4.15 10.42
N LEU A 39 -0.10 -4.75 10.37
CA LEU A 39 -1.16 -4.34 9.44
C LEU A 39 -1.68 -2.95 9.78
N HIS A 40 -1.89 -2.68 11.07
CA HIS A 40 -2.32 -1.39 11.57
C HIS A 40 -1.33 -0.29 11.19
N ASN A 41 -0.03 -0.52 11.41
CA ASN A 41 1.02 0.42 11.04
C ASN A 41 1.11 0.63 9.53
N LEU A 42 0.93 -0.42 8.72
CA LEU A 42 0.92 -0.29 7.27
C LEU A 42 -0.20 0.66 6.80
N ILE A 43 -1.41 0.47 7.32
CA ILE A 43 -2.57 1.30 6.98
C ILE A 43 -2.36 2.74 7.45
N LEU A 44 -1.98 2.94 8.70
CA LEU A 44 -1.82 4.29 9.26
C LEU A 44 -0.66 5.09 8.65
N THR A 45 0.33 4.40 8.08
CA THR A 45 1.49 5.03 7.43
C THR A 45 1.22 5.32 5.95
N MET A 46 0.13 4.82 5.39
CA MET A 46 -0.23 5.02 3.99
C MET A 46 -0.22 6.51 3.55
N PRO A 47 -0.79 7.47 4.32
CA PRO A 47 -0.76 8.88 3.95
C PRO A 47 0.67 9.43 3.83
N GLU A 48 1.56 9.05 4.75
CA GLU A 48 2.97 9.43 4.71
C GLU A 48 3.69 8.85 3.49
N LEU A 49 3.42 7.58 3.13
CA LEU A 49 3.98 6.96 1.93
C LEU A 49 3.49 7.67 0.65
N ILE A 50 2.21 8.02 0.57
CA ILE A 50 1.66 8.77 -0.57
C ILE A 50 2.32 10.14 -0.67
N SER A 51 2.48 10.84 0.45
CA SER A 51 3.14 12.15 0.47
C SER A 51 4.56 12.06 -0.09
N LEU A 52 5.31 11.04 0.31
CA LEU A 52 6.67 10.80 -0.15
C LEU A 52 6.72 10.44 -1.64
N ILE A 53 5.80 9.58 -2.11
CA ILE A 53 5.72 9.24 -3.53
C ILE A 53 5.36 10.47 -4.37
N SER A 54 4.49 11.35 -3.85
CA SER A 54 4.09 12.58 -4.54
C SER A 54 5.25 13.55 -4.72
N THR A 55 6.17 13.66 -3.76
CA THR A 55 7.38 14.49 -3.94
C THR A 55 8.32 13.91 -5.00
N TRP A 56 8.40 12.58 -5.09
CA TRP A 56 9.21 11.87 -6.08
C TRP A 56 8.69 11.96 -7.51
N VAL A 57 7.39 12.18 -7.73
CA VAL A 57 6.83 12.32 -9.10
C VAL A 57 7.46 13.49 -9.87
N HIS A 58 7.80 14.57 -9.17
CA HIS A 58 8.36 15.78 -9.76
C HIS A 58 9.90 15.74 -9.90
N ASP A 59 10.53 14.65 -9.47
CA ASP A 59 11.97 14.48 -9.47
C ASP A 59 12.47 14.06 -10.87
N THR A 60 13.26 14.92 -11.51
CA THR A 60 13.74 14.69 -12.88
C THR A 60 14.62 13.46 -12.99
N ASP A 61 15.30 13.09 -11.91
CA ASP A 61 16.28 12.01 -11.86
C ASP A 61 15.64 10.64 -11.56
N MET A 62 14.31 10.58 -11.44
CA MET A 62 13.60 9.32 -11.25
C MET A 62 13.60 8.47 -12.53
N PRO A 63 13.92 7.16 -12.44
CA PRO A 63 13.80 6.25 -13.58
C PRO A 63 12.38 6.25 -14.16
N ASN A 64 12.26 6.13 -15.49
CA ASN A 64 10.96 6.14 -16.17
C ASN A 64 9.96 5.10 -15.64
N PRO A 65 10.35 3.85 -15.31
CA PRO A 65 9.42 2.88 -14.73
C PRO A 65 8.84 3.35 -13.39
N VAL A 66 9.65 4.02 -12.56
CA VAL A 66 9.23 4.57 -11.27
C VAL A 66 8.28 5.76 -11.45
N LYS A 67 8.57 6.66 -12.40
CA LYS A 67 7.66 7.78 -12.72
C LYS A 67 6.28 7.28 -13.15
N LYS A 68 6.22 6.23 -13.98
CA LYS A 68 4.97 5.59 -14.39
C LYS A 68 4.21 4.99 -13.21
N LEU A 69 4.90 4.22 -12.34
CA LEU A 69 4.30 3.65 -11.14
C LEU A 69 3.71 4.72 -10.21
N ASN A 70 4.48 5.77 -9.96
CA ASN A 70 4.06 6.85 -9.05
C ASN A 70 2.88 7.64 -9.65
N GLY A 71 2.92 7.95 -10.94
CA GLY A 71 1.80 8.59 -11.64
C GLY A 71 0.54 7.72 -11.62
N TYR A 72 0.69 6.40 -11.77
CA TYR A 72 -0.42 5.46 -11.65
C TYR A 72 -1.01 5.45 -10.23
N LEU A 73 -0.17 5.43 -9.19
CA LEU A 73 -0.66 5.55 -7.81
C LEU A 73 -1.51 6.81 -7.63
N LEU A 74 -1.03 7.95 -8.12
CA LEU A 74 -1.79 9.20 -8.00
C LEU A 74 -3.15 9.11 -8.70
N THR A 75 -3.23 8.41 -9.83
CA THR A 75 -4.48 8.15 -10.55
C THR A 75 -5.39 7.21 -9.76
N TYR A 76 -4.84 6.13 -9.21
CA TYR A 76 -5.53 5.18 -8.34
C TYR A 76 -6.19 5.89 -7.14
N LEU A 77 -5.52 6.85 -6.53
CA LEU A 77 -6.07 7.58 -5.37
C LEU A 77 -7.32 8.43 -5.70
N TYR A 78 -7.55 8.77 -6.96
CA TYR A 78 -8.79 9.46 -7.38
C TYR A 78 -9.95 8.49 -7.61
N ASN A 79 -9.66 7.23 -7.96
CA ASN A 79 -10.64 6.19 -8.20
C ASN A 79 -10.06 4.83 -7.77
N PRO A 80 -10.06 4.53 -6.46
CA PRO A 80 -9.46 3.30 -5.95
C PRO A 80 -10.26 2.09 -6.45
N TYR A 81 -9.54 1.02 -6.75
CA TYR A 81 -10.17 -0.27 -7.03
C TYR A 81 -10.44 -0.94 -5.69
N ASP A 82 -11.71 -0.99 -5.28
CA ASP A 82 -12.13 -1.67 -4.05
C ASP A 82 -11.89 -3.20 -4.18
N PHE A 83 -10.73 -3.71 -3.76
CA PHE A 83 -10.54 -5.17 -3.64
C PHE A 83 -11.19 -5.68 -2.35
N ILE A 84 -11.30 -4.82 -1.34
CA ILE A 84 -12.06 -5.06 -0.11
C ILE A 84 -13.15 -3.98 -0.03
N PRO A 85 -14.44 -4.35 -0.02
CA PRO A 85 -15.50 -3.35 0.12
C PRO A 85 -15.38 -2.60 1.45
N ASP A 86 -15.45 -1.27 1.40
CA ASP A 86 -15.34 -0.42 2.60
C ASP A 86 -16.53 -0.58 3.57
N GLN A 87 -17.69 -0.99 3.06
CA GLN A 87 -18.92 -1.11 3.84
C GLN A 87 -18.79 -2.23 4.89
N ASN A 88 -18.66 -1.85 6.16
CA ASN A 88 -18.58 -2.70 7.36
C ASN A 88 -17.22 -3.35 7.69
N ASN A 89 -16.12 -2.88 7.10
CA ASN A 89 -14.78 -3.40 7.42
C ASN A 89 -13.93 -2.46 8.30
N GLY A 90 -14.39 -1.23 8.54
CA GLY A 90 -13.66 -0.27 9.38
C GLY A 90 -12.23 -0.06 8.86
N LEU A 91 -11.24 0.00 9.75
CA LEU A 91 -9.84 0.15 9.34
C LEU A 91 -9.35 -0.99 8.43
N PHE A 92 -9.89 -2.21 8.57
CA PHE A 92 -9.47 -3.36 7.77
C PHE A 92 -9.80 -3.19 6.27
N GLY A 93 -10.80 -2.37 5.93
CA GLY A 93 -11.15 -2.04 4.54
C GLY A 93 -9.97 -1.49 3.74
N TYR A 94 -9.10 -0.70 4.39
CA TYR A 94 -7.95 -0.03 3.76
C TYR A 94 -6.71 -0.90 3.57
N LEU A 95 -6.76 -2.20 3.90
CA LEU A 95 -5.56 -3.03 3.94
C LEU A 95 -4.99 -3.33 2.54
N ASP A 96 -5.84 -3.49 1.55
CA ASP A 96 -5.47 -3.64 0.14
C ASP A 96 -4.87 -2.35 -0.45
N ASP A 97 -5.47 -1.19 -0.17
CA ASP A 97 -4.94 0.12 -0.53
C ASP A 97 -3.55 0.36 0.07
N ALA A 98 -3.43 0.11 1.37
CA ALA A 98 -2.17 0.28 2.09
C ALA A 98 -1.09 -0.67 1.57
N TYR A 99 -1.49 -1.89 1.18
CA TYR A 99 -0.61 -2.84 0.52
C TYR A 99 -0.17 -2.33 -0.86
N PHE A 100 -1.09 -1.81 -1.67
CA PHE A 100 -0.80 -1.25 -2.99
C PHE A 100 0.21 -0.09 -2.90
N VAL A 101 -0.04 0.87 -2.02
CA VAL A 101 0.85 2.01 -1.75
C VAL A 101 2.21 1.53 -1.25
N GLY A 102 2.23 0.63 -0.25
CA GLY A 102 3.46 0.06 0.29
C GLY A 102 4.30 -0.67 -0.76
N ARG A 103 3.66 -1.34 -1.71
CA ARG A 103 4.35 -2.05 -2.79
C ARG A 103 5.01 -1.08 -3.77
N ILE A 104 4.33 0.00 -4.15
CA ILE A 104 4.90 1.05 -4.99
C ILE A 104 6.05 1.75 -4.28
N PHE A 105 5.91 2.04 -2.99
CA PHE A 105 7.00 2.58 -2.16
C PHE A 105 8.24 1.68 -2.21
N ILE A 106 8.11 0.38 -1.92
CA ILE A 106 9.24 -0.57 -1.96
C ILE A 106 9.87 -0.63 -3.36
N LYS A 107 9.07 -0.62 -4.44
CA LYS A 107 9.64 -0.58 -5.80
C LYS A 107 10.46 0.69 -5.99
N THR A 108 9.89 1.84 -5.66
CA THR A 108 10.56 3.13 -5.83
C THR A 108 11.88 3.18 -5.07
N VAL A 109 11.90 2.74 -3.81
CA VAL A 109 13.10 2.65 -2.98
C VAL A 109 14.13 1.69 -3.60
N ASN A 110 13.73 0.56 -4.15
CA ASN A 110 14.68 -0.40 -4.75
C ASN A 110 15.21 0.03 -6.13
N PHE A 111 14.42 0.77 -6.91
CA PHE A 111 14.84 1.28 -8.22
C PHE A 111 15.68 2.55 -8.14
N THR A 112 15.78 3.15 -6.95
CA THR A 112 16.46 4.42 -6.76
C THR A 112 17.54 4.27 -5.69
N ASP A 113 18.63 5.01 -5.86
CA ASP A 113 19.57 5.24 -4.77
C ASP A 113 18.93 6.25 -3.81
N TYR A 114 18.00 5.78 -2.98
CA TYR A 114 17.21 6.63 -2.09
C TYR A 114 18.07 7.31 -1.01
N SER A 115 19.30 6.83 -0.79
CA SER A 115 20.30 7.50 0.04
C SER A 115 20.68 8.87 -0.51
N LYS A 116 20.53 9.12 -1.82
CA LYS A 116 20.73 10.47 -2.37
C LYS A 116 19.53 11.39 -2.16
N ARG A 117 18.45 10.88 -1.57
CA ARG A 117 17.13 11.53 -1.47
C ARG A 117 16.67 11.69 -0.02
N HIS A 118 17.61 11.82 0.92
CA HIS A 118 17.44 12.03 2.38
C HIS A 118 16.58 13.24 2.81
N SER A 119 15.86 13.89 1.89
CA SER A 119 14.93 14.99 2.17
C SER A 119 13.77 14.62 3.11
N PHE A 120 13.58 13.34 3.45
CA PHE A 120 12.57 12.87 4.39
C PHE A 120 13.20 12.17 5.60
N GLU A 121 13.06 12.78 6.77
CA GLU A 121 13.59 12.32 8.06
C GLU A 121 13.20 10.87 8.43
N LYS A 122 12.06 10.39 7.90
CA LYS A 122 11.53 9.04 8.18
C LYS A 122 11.82 8.00 7.09
N LEU A 123 12.52 8.36 6.00
CA LEU A 123 12.70 7.46 4.87
C LEU A 123 13.40 6.15 5.27
N ASP A 124 14.45 6.24 6.07
CA ASP A 124 15.25 5.07 6.45
C ASP A 124 14.48 4.11 7.36
N SER A 125 13.70 4.63 8.31
CA SER A 125 12.86 3.79 9.16
C SER A 125 11.74 3.13 8.37
N LEU A 126 11.08 3.87 7.47
CA LEU A 126 10.03 3.33 6.59
C LEU A 126 10.57 2.27 5.64
N ALA A 127 11.73 2.48 5.03
CA ALA A 127 12.38 1.51 4.16
C ALA A 127 12.70 0.19 4.89
N LYS A 128 12.98 0.27 6.19
CA LYS A 128 13.23 -0.90 7.05
C LYS A 128 11.95 -1.60 7.50
N ASP A 129 10.93 -0.85 7.90
CA ASP A 129 9.76 -1.40 8.59
C ASP A 129 8.66 -1.87 7.61
N VAL A 130 8.42 -1.11 6.53
CA VAL A 130 7.36 -1.42 5.55
C VAL A 130 7.49 -2.83 4.96
N PRO A 131 8.68 -3.35 4.60
CA PRO A 131 8.80 -4.74 4.13
C PRO A 131 8.27 -5.79 5.11
N ALA A 132 8.49 -5.60 6.42
CA ALA A 132 7.99 -6.52 7.44
C ALA A 132 6.47 -6.46 7.57
N TRP A 133 5.90 -5.26 7.43
CA TRP A 133 4.45 -5.07 7.46
C TRP A 133 3.78 -5.69 6.23
N MET A 134 4.36 -5.48 5.05
CA MET A 134 3.92 -6.08 3.78
C MET A 134 3.93 -7.61 3.84
N ASN A 135 4.95 -8.21 4.45
CA ASN A 135 5.00 -9.67 4.65
C ASN A 135 3.88 -10.19 5.56
N SER A 136 3.37 -9.35 6.47
CA SER A 136 2.23 -9.71 7.31
C SER A 136 0.93 -9.59 6.53
N ALA A 137 0.78 -8.53 5.73
CA ALA A 137 -0.35 -8.36 4.82
C ALA A 137 -0.47 -9.50 3.80
N LYS A 138 0.64 -9.96 3.21
CA LYS A 138 0.68 -11.15 2.32
C LYS A 138 0.12 -12.41 2.97
N LYS A 139 0.36 -12.60 4.26
CA LYS A 139 -0.14 -13.77 5.00
C LYS A 139 -1.64 -13.67 5.28
N VAL A 140 -2.16 -12.45 5.44
CA VAL A 140 -3.57 -12.21 5.73
C VAL A 140 -4.43 -12.16 4.46
N LEU A 141 -3.92 -11.59 3.37
CA LEU A 141 -4.62 -11.41 2.11
C LEU A 141 -3.86 -11.99 0.90
N PRO A 142 -3.47 -13.29 0.90
CA PRO A 142 -2.54 -13.84 -0.08
C PRO A 142 -3.00 -13.70 -1.54
N LYS A 143 -4.31 -13.85 -1.80
CA LYS A 143 -4.88 -13.72 -3.15
C LYS A 143 -4.84 -12.28 -3.64
N ILE A 144 -5.28 -11.33 -2.80
CA ILE A 144 -5.30 -9.90 -3.13
C ILE A 144 -3.86 -9.38 -3.29
N SER A 145 -2.96 -9.72 -2.36
CA SER A 145 -1.55 -9.30 -2.45
C SER A 145 -0.87 -9.84 -3.71
N LYS A 146 -1.19 -11.08 -4.13
CA LYS A 146 -0.65 -11.66 -5.37
C LYS A 146 -1.18 -10.92 -6.59
N LYS A 147 -2.48 -10.60 -6.61
CA LYS A 147 -3.12 -9.85 -7.70
C LYS A 147 -2.51 -8.45 -7.84
N ILE A 148 -2.33 -7.74 -6.72
CA ILE A 148 -1.66 -6.44 -6.68
C ILE A 148 -0.19 -6.54 -7.14
N ASP A 149 0.57 -7.51 -6.63
CA ASP A 149 1.96 -7.72 -7.03
C ASP A 149 2.07 -7.93 -8.56
N GLN A 150 1.22 -8.80 -9.13
CA GLN A 150 1.18 -9.07 -10.57
C GLN A 150 0.76 -7.85 -11.41
N ALA A 151 -0.18 -7.04 -10.92
CA ALA A 151 -0.60 -5.83 -11.59
C ALA A 151 0.55 -4.83 -11.63
N ILE A 152 1.16 -4.53 -10.48
CA ILE A 152 2.29 -3.61 -10.40
C ILE A 152 3.48 -4.09 -11.25
N ASP A 153 3.78 -5.39 -11.26
CA ASP A 153 4.82 -5.95 -12.13
C ASP A 153 4.51 -5.73 -13.62
N SER A 154 3.27 -5.99 -14.05
CA SER A 154 2.84 -5.77 -15.45
C SER A 154 2.96 -4.29 -15.85
N LEU A 155 2.66 -3.36 -14.93
CA LEU A 155 2.83 -1.93 -15.16
C LEU A 155 4.31 -1.52 -15.31
N VAL A 156 5.21 -2.15 -14.56
CA VAL A 156 6.68 -1.95 -14.70
C VAL A 156 7.18 -2.47 -16.04
N ASP A 157 6.70 -3.65 -16.44
CA ASP A 157 7.11 -4.32 -17.69
C ASP A 157 6.52 -3.63 -18.94
N GLY A 158 5.58 -2.69 -18.76
CA GLY A 158 4.91 -1.97 -19.85
C GLY A 158 3.76 -2.74 -20.49
N ASP A 159 3.29 -3.82 -19.86
CA ASP A 159 2.17 -4.64 -20.30
C ASP A 159 0.85 -4.08 -19.75
N SER A 160 0.39 -2.98 -20.37
CA SER A 160 -0.84 -2.29 -19.98
C SER A 160 -2.10 -3.16 -20.15
N GLU A 161 -2.13 -4.07 -21.13
CA GLU A 161 -3.29 -4.93 -21.35
C GLU A 161 -3.46 -5.95 -20.22
N LYS A 162 -2.37 -6.60 -19.81
CA LYS A 162 -2.38 -7.51 -18.66
C LYS A 162 -2.67 -6.78 -17.37
N PHE A 163 -2.14 -5.57 -17.23
CA PHE A 163 -2.48 -4.70 -16.11
C PHE A 163 -3.99 -4.46 -16.02
N ASP A 164 -4.61 -3.94 -17.08
CA ASP A 164 -6.04 -3.64 -17.13
C ASP A 164 -6.92 -4.87 -16.83
N LYS A 165 -6.56 -6.05 -17.33
CA LYS A 165 -7.25 -7.32 -17.00
C LYS A 165 -7.17 -7.64 -15.51
N LEU A 166 -6.00 -7.48 -14.91
CA LEU A 166 -5.80 -7.78 -13.49
C LEU A 166 -6.61 -6.83 -12.60
N ILE A 167 -6.67 -5.54 -12.90
CA ILE A 167 -7.41 -4.56 -12.06
C ILE A 167 -8.92 -4.51 -12.35
N SER A 168 -9.38 -4.71 -13.60
CA SER A 168 -10.80 -4.63 -13.97
C SER A 168 -11.65 -5.84 -13.56
N GLY A 169 -11.03 -6.94 -13.13
CA GLY A 169 -11.76 -8.13 -12.68
C GLY A 169 -12.55 -8.85 -13.77
N SER A 170 -12.17 -8.68 -15.04
CA SER A 170 -12.77 -9.37 -16.18
C SER A 170 -12.23 -10.81 -16.27
N ASP A 171 -12.83 -11.72 -15.49
CA ASP A 171 -12.88 -13.15 -15.80
C ASP A 171 -14.29 -13.51 -16.29
#